data_AF-A0A7Y0EEL1-F1
#
_entry.id   AF-A0A7Y0EEL1-F1
#
_cell.length_a   1.000
_cell.length_b   1.000
_cell.length_c   1.000
_cell.angle_alpha   90.00
_cell.angle_beta   90.00
_cell.angle_gamma   90.00
#
_symmetry.space_group_name_H-M   'P 1'
#
loop_
_entity.id
_entity.type
_entity.pdbx_description
1 polymer ?
#
loop_
_entity_poly.entity_id
_entity_poly.type
_entity_poly.pdbx_seq_one_letter_code
_entity_poly.pdbx_strand_id
1 'polypeptide(L)'
;MANGDLKLLNKIKKYGKEQIPKYLEELDVQDIEHPLDEEILKILDQFEIRSDDNDYRIFCYLETIKKAWKLIIDKSIKCLRFFDTREPFLKIRTKHPIAYGVSELGDYFEKYSNFESMLYGGGKYYRDHVVHVFRVWMLGLECLLNKDGQYLERINIEKGIKINSLEKLSIWSMIALTHDLGYPLEKSQEIIDKTKDMMKTFIANPIVSMDLSFNGVQNNMNDFVLRFISSKMHEVNTNCPKENKEECKEKKTEEGKAKDKKGYVARLQPKYYFKFQKSLEQCKHGILSSIIIYKLLIYFLESDYNINEDYRFNEEDVRQFYIRREILRAIASHTCHDIYHLDILSFAYLLIIVDDCQEWGRKRISELYIKSNSTYELLGITPKFDVSESTIDGETICIHECLVSEQFKFEGNDIDGLKRILKSIQKQIYSYKAIFRDGQDTAKRNFIFKKHCNITYDDGGATSIFEIKFKISNEDDSTFTVKLKSADITSTIKEFGEKFLKGIYSCEVLALEQSSNLDTERVYSIKDGND
;
A
#
# COMPACT_ATOMS: atom_id res chain seq x y z
N MET A 1 -7.57 26.77 2.73
CA MET A 1 -7.22 25.46 3.33
C MET A 1 -5.72 25.29 3.20
N ALA A 2 -5.03 24.70 4.18
CA ALA A 2 -3.59 24.50 4.08
C ALA A 2 -3.26 23.30 3.18
N ASN A 3 -2.37 23.51 2.21
CA ASN A 3 -1.87 22.53 1.24
C ASN A 3 -1.48 21.19 1.92
N GLY A 4 -2.00 20.07 1.39
CA GLY A 4 -1.80 18.73 1.96
C GLY A 4 -0.33 18.31 1.99
N ASP A 5 0.41 18.63 0.93
CA ASP A 5 1.84 18.27 0.81
C ASP A 5 2.67 19.03 1.84
N LEU A 6 2.39 20.32 2.05
CA LEU A 6 3.08 21.13 3.05
C LEU A 6 2.87 20.58 4.47
N LYS A 7 1.63 20.18 4.81
CA LYS A 7 1.32 19.58 6.11
C LYS A 7 2.16 18.32 6.34
N LEU A 8 2.24 17.44 5.33
CA LEU A 8 3.00 16.19 5.43
C LEU A 8 4.51 16.43 5.52
N LEU A 9 5.07 17.28 4.66
CA LEU A 9 6.49 17.63 4.67
C LEU A 9 6.92 18.18 6.04
N ASN A 10 6.14 19.08 6.63
CA ASN A 10 6.45 19.64 7.94
C ASN A 10 6.42 18.60 9.05
N LYS A 11 5.45 17.67 9.02
CA LYS A 11 5.38 16.56 9.99
C LYS A 11 6.58 15.63 9.85
N ILE A 12 6.92 15.22 8.63
CA ILE A 12 8.04 14.30 8.38
C ILE A 12 9.37 14.92 8.81
N LYS A 13 9.60 16.21 8.50
CA LYS A 13 10.79 16.93 8.95
C LYS A 13 10.89 16.98 10.47
N LYS A 14 9.77 17.19 11.15
CA LYS A 14 9.71 17.17 12.62
C LYS A 14 10.05 15.78 13.16
N TYR A 15 9.41 14.73 12.66
CA TYR A 15 9.69 13.35 13.08
C TYR A 15 11.13 12.94 12.80
N GLY A 16 11.67 13.31 11.64
CA GLY A 16 13.06 13.09 11.27
C GLY A 16 14.06 13.67 12.28
N LYS A 17 13.78 14.85 12.82
CA LYS A 17 14.64 15.51 13.81
C LYS A 17 14.45 14.99 15.24
N GLU A 18 13.25 14.53 15.60
CA GLU A 18 12.91 14.16 16.98
C GLU A 18 13.01 12.66 17.27
N GLN A 19 12.66 11.79 16.31
CA GLN A 19 12.54 10.33 16.52
C GLN A 19 13.75 9.55 16.00
N ILE A 20 14.33 9.95 14.86
CA ILE A 20 15.49 9.24 14.29
C ILE A 20 16.69 9.20 15.24
N PRO A 21 17.08 10.30 15.93
CA PRO A 21 18.18 10.23 16.88
C PRO A 21 17.95 9.21 17.99
N LYS A 22 16.70 9.09 18.48
CA LYS A 22 16.33 8.08 19.50
C LYS A 22 16.56 6.67 18.98
N TYR A 23 16.14 6.38 17.74
CA TYR A 23 16.35 5.06 17.14
C TYR A 23 17.83 4.75 16.90
N LEU A 24 18.65 5.74 16.57
CA LEU A 24 20.10 5.57 16.43
C LEU A 24 20.76 5.29 17.78
N GLU A 25 20.36 6.01 18.83
CA GLU A 25 20.82 5.79 20.22
C GLU A 25 20.43 4.40 20.73
N GLU A 26 19.18 3.96 20.50
CA GLU A 26 18.70 2.62 20.89
C GLU A 26 19.47 1.48 20.21
N LEU A 27 19.98 1.72 19.00
CA LEU A 27 20.71 0.73 18.21
C LEU A 27 22.23 0.78 18.43
N ASP A 28 22.75 1.78 19.16
CA ASP A 28 24.18 2.03 19.39
C ASP A 28 25.01 2.08 18.09
N VAL A 29 24.45 2.73 17.06
CA VAL A 29 25.09 2.89 15.74
C VAL A 29 25.29 4.36 15.39
N GLN A 30 26.44 4.66 14.79
CA GLN A 30 26.79 5.97 14.25
C GLN A 30 27.14 5.82 12.76
N ASP A 31 26.96 6.90 11.99
CA ASP A 31 27.34 6.98 10.57
C ASP A 31 26.64 5.96 9.65
N ILE A 32 25.34 5.69 9.88
CA ILE A 32 24.51 4.87 8.99
C ILE A 32 23.71 5.74 8.01
N GLU A 33 23.71 5.36 6.74
CA GLU A 33 22.81 5.96 5.74
C GLU A 33 21.43 5.30 5.82
N HIS A 34 20.37 6.12 5.87
CA HIS A 34 18.99 5.64 6.03
C HIS A 34 18.00 6.59 5.34
N PRO A 35 16.73 6.20 5.08
CA PRO A 35 15.82 6.94 4.20
C PRO A 35 15.32 8.29 4.73
N LEU A 36 15.73 8.69 5.93
CA LEU A 36 15.35 9.95 6.59
C LEU A 36 16.57 10.64 7.21
N ASP A 37 17.75 10.41 6.66
CA ASP A 37 18.98 11.02 7.16
C ASP A 37 19.08 12.50 6.79
N GLU A 38 20.13 13.17 7.27
CA GLU A 38 20.27 14.61 7.11
C GLU A 38 20.27 15.08 5.64
N GLU A 39 20.79 14.28 4.71
CA GLU A 39 20.82 14.66 3.30
C GLU A 39 19.42 14.60 2.69
N ILE A 40 18.62 13.58 3.04
CA ILE A 40 17.21 13.53 2.62
C ILE A 40 16.44 14.71 3.22
N LEU A 41 16.64 15.01 4.51
CA LEU A 41 15.99 16.15 5.16
C LEU A 41 16.36 17.49 4.48
N LYS A 42 17.62 17.66 4.06
CA LYS A 42 18.07 18.84 3.28
C LYS A 42 17.39 18.92 1.91
N ILE A 43 17.14 17.80 1.23
CA ILE A 43 16.37 17.79 -0.03
C ILE A 43 14.90 18.15 0.25
N LEU A 44 14.31 17.61 1.31
CA LEU A 44 12.94 17.97 1.72
C LEU A 44 12.82 19.47 2.09
N ASP A 45 13.90 20.11 2.52
CA ASP A 45 13.96 21.55 2.77
C ASP A 45 13.94 22.43 1.52
N GLN A 46 14.20 21.88 0.33
CA GLN A 46 14.12 22.62 -0.95
C GLN A 46 12.69 22.86 -1.43
N PHE A 47 11.70 22.16 -0.85
CA PHE A 47 10.30 22.31 -1.22
C PHE A 47 9.70 23.57 -0.57
N GLU A 48 9.67 24.66 -1.32
CA GLU A 48 9.05 25.94 -0.92
C GLU A 48 7.56 25.97 -1.31
N ILE A 49 6.74 25.24 -0.56
CA ILE A 49 5.28 25.22 -0.71
C ILE A 49 4.65 26.16 0.33
N ARG A 50 3.79 27.09 -0.11
CA ARG A 50 3.07 28.00 0.78
C ARG A 50 1.72 27.41 1.19
N SER A 51 1.16 27.92 2.29
CA SER A 51 -0.13 27.43 2.79
C SER A 51 -1.30 27.71 1.86
N ASP A 52 -1.20 28.77 1.05
CA ASP A 52 -2.18 29.22 0.06
C ASP A 52 -1.94 28.64 -1.35
N ASP A 53 -0.82 27.94 -1.55
CA ASP A 53 -0.54 27.26 -2.80
C ASP A 53 -1.54 26.12 -3.04
N ASN A 54 -1.95 25.96 -4.30
CA ASN A 54 -2.75 24.82 -4.70
C ASN A 54 -1.97 23.49 -4.61
N ASP A 55 -2.69 22.37 -4.56
CA ASP A 55 -2.10 21.02 -4.53
C ASP A 55 -1.27 20.65 -5.78
N TYR A 56 -1.17 21.56 -6.76
CA TYR A 56 -0.36 21.39 -7.96
C TYR A 56 1.02 22.02 -7.85
N ARG A 57 1.32 22.76 -6.78
CA ARG A 57 2.63 23.38 -6.56
C ARG A 57 3.76 22.35 -6.51
N ILE A 58 3.50 21.16 -5.97
CA ILE A 58 4.49 20.08 -5.86
C ILE A 58 5.07 19.65 -7.22
N PHE A 59 4.31 19.80 -8.31
CA PHE A 59 4.75 19.42 -9.66
C PHE A 59 5.90 20.30 -10.17
N CYS A 60 6.07 21.51 -9.63
CA CYS A 60 7.23 22.35 -9.94
C CYS A 60 8.55 21.74 -9.45
N TYR A 61 8.49 20.76 -8.54
CA TYR A 61 9.64 20.12 -7.93
C TYR A 61 9.88 18.70 -8.47
N LEU A 62 9.33 18.35 -9.65
CA LEU A 62 9.40 16.99 -10.20
C LEU A 62 10.84 16.44 -10.25
N GLU A 63 11.80 17.24 -10.72
CA GLU A 63 13.21 16.84 -10.77
C GLU A 63 13.82 16.64 -9.38
N THR A 64 13.39 17.44 -8.40
CA THR A 64 13.79 17.26 -6.99
C THR A 64 13.20 15.97 -6.42
N ILE A 65 11.95 15.64 -6.77
CA ILE A 65 11.27 14.40 -6.37
C ILE A 65 11.97 13.20 -6.98
N LYS A 66 12.31 13.20 -8.27
CA LYS A 66 13.08 12.13 -8.92
C LYS A 66 14.44 11.90 -8.23
N LYS A 67 15.14 12.99 -7.91
CA LYS A 67 16.40 12.91 -7.17
C LYS A 67 16.21 12.32 -5.77
N ALA A 68 15.19 12.79 -5.04
CA ALA A 68 14.84 12.27 -3.72
C ALA A 68 14.49 10.79 -3.79
N TRP A 69 13.66 10.39 -4.75
CA TRP A 69 13.23 9.01 -4.99
C TRP A 69 14.42 8.06 -5.15
N LYS A 70 15.37 8.41 -6.04
CA LYS A 70 16.57 7.59 -6.28
C LYS A 70 17.43 7.48 -5.02
N LEU A 71 17.62 8.59 -4.31
CA LEU A 71 18.46 8.63 -3.12
C LEU A 71 17.83 7.89 -1.93
N ILE A 72 16.50 7.99 -1.74
CA ILE A 72 15.80 7.27 -0.67
C ILE A 72 15.90 5.75 -0.89
N ILE A 73 15.80 5.27 -2.14
CA ILE A 73 15.97 3.84 -2.47
C ILE A 73 17.41 3.39 -2.20
N ASP A 74 18.41 4.16 -2.64
CA ASP A 74 19.83 3.89 -2.36
C ASP A 74 20.08 3.71 -0.86
N LYS A 75 19.64 4.69 -0.07
CA LYS A 75 19.81 4.69 1.39
C LYS A 75 19.00 3.61 2.10
N SER A 76 17.83 3.26 1.57
CA SER A 76 17.02 2.15 2.11
C SER A 76 17.75 0.83 1.95
N ILE A 77 18.32 0.56 0.77
CA ILE A 77 19.09 -0.68 0.54
C ILE A 77 20.36 -0.68 1.40
N LYS A 78 21.07 0.44 1.49
CA LYS A 78 22.26 0.55 2.35
C LYS A 78 21.94 0.26 3.82
N CYS A 79 20.87 0.83 4.35
CA CYS A 79 20.38 0.57 5.70
C CYS A 79 20.07 -0.92 5.92
N LEU A 80 19.33 -1.55 5.00
CA LEU A 80 18.97 -2.97 5.10
C LEU A 80 20.20 -3.88 5.06
N ARG A 81 21.17 -3.59 4.19
CA ARG A 81 22.45 -4.31 4.11
C ARG A 81 23.33 -4.08 5.32
N PHE A 82 23.32 -2.88 5.89
CA PHE A 82 24.10 -2.54 7.07
C PHE A 82 23.73 -3.45 8.25
N PHE A 83 22.44 -3.74 8.43
CA PHE A 83 21.96 -4.61 9.52
C PHE A 83 21.98 -6.12 9.18
N ASP A 84 22.35 -6.52 7.96
CA ASP A 84 22.56 -7.93 7.64
C ASP A 84 23.83 -8.46 8.33
N THR A 85 23.67 -9.37 9.29
CA THR A 85 24.79 -9.86 10.10
C THR A 85 25.76 -10.77 9.35
N ARG A 86 25.38 -11.21 8.13
CA ARG A 86 26.23 -11.95 7.18
C ARG A 86 27.20 -11.01 6.48
N GLU A 87 26.81 -9.74 6.34
CA GLU A 87 27.66 -8.70 5.77
C GLU A 87 28.62 -8.11 6.83
N PRO A 88 29.78 -7.58 6.42
CA PRO A 88 30.82 -7.18 7.37
C PRO A 88 30.58 -5.81 8.04
N PHE A 89 29.54 -5.06 7.68
CA PHE A 89 29.44 -3.63 8.00
C PHE A 89 29.29 -3.31 9.49
N LEU A 90 28.54 -4.13 10.24
CA LEU A 90 28.45 -3.98 11.70
C LEU A 90 29.79 -4.24 12.40
N LYS A 91 30.63 -5.10 11.83
CA LYS A 91 31.90 -5.53 12.43
C LYS A 91 33.08 -4.66 12.00
N ILE A 92 33.03 -4.14 10.78
CA ILE A 92 34.14 -3.42 10.12
C ILE A 92 33.66 -2.02 9.74
N ARG A 93 33.93 -1.04 10.61
CA ARG A 93 33.53 0.37 10.42
C ARG A 93 34.12 1.05 9.18
N THR A 94 35.19 0.50 8.58
CA THR A 94 35.80 1.05 7.37
C THR A 94 35.10 0.63 6.08
N LYS A 95 34.17 -0.32 6.14
CA LYS A 95 33.38 -0.76 4.99
C LYS A 95 31.99 -0.17 5.06
N HIS A 96 31.52 0.37 3.94
CA HIS A 96 30.17 0.88 3.80
C HIS A 96 29.39 0.09 2.75
N PRO A 97 28.09 -0.15 2.97
CA PRO A 97 27.23 -0.79 1.98
C PRO A 97 27.07 0.08 0.73
N ILE A 98 26.95 -0.57 -0.42
CA ILE A 98 26.67 0.08 -1.71
C ILE A 98 25.36 -0.50 -2.25
N ALA A 99 24.44 0.32 -2.72
CA ALA A 99 23.21 -0.17 -3.34
C ALA A 99 23.40 -0.38 -4.84
N TYR A 100 23.69 -1.62 -5.24
CA TYR A 100 23.85 -1.97 -6.65
C TYR A 100 22.50 -2.08 -7.37
N GLY A 101 22.45 -1.63 -8.64
CA GLY A 101 21.25 -1.64 -9.48
C GLY A 101 20.36 -0.40 -9.38
N VAL A 102 20.61 0.50 -8.40
CA VAL A 102 19.80 1.72 -8.21
C VAL A 102 19.91 2.68 -9.40
N SER A 103 21.07 2.72 -10.07
CA SER A 103 21.21 3.51 -11.30
C SER A 103 20.35 2.97 -12.44
N GLU A 104 20.35 1.64 -12.66
CA GLU A 104 19.53 1.00 -13.71
C GLU A 104 18.04 1.15 -13.43
N LEU A 105 17.64 1.01 -12.16
CA LEU A 105 16.27 1.27 -11.71
C LEU A 105 15.89 2.76 -11.91
N GLY A 106 16.82 3.68 -11.65
CA GLY A 106 16.66 5.10 -11.94
C GLY A 106 16.46 5.37 -13.43
N ASP A 107 17.23 4.72 -14.30
CA ASP A 107 17.08 4.85 -15.76
C ASP A 107 15.72 4.31 -16.24
N TYR A 108 15.24 3.22 -15.63
CA TYR A 108 13.88 2.73 -15.85
C TYR A 108 12.83 3.76 -15.40
N PHE A 109 12.99 4.35 -14.22
CA PHE A 109 12.08 5.37 -13.69
C PHE A 109 12.06 6.65 -14.54
N GLU A 110 13.18 7.04 -15.13
CA GLU A 110 13.26 8.16 -16.07
C GLU A 110 12.48 7.87 -17.36
N LYS A 111 12.65 6.66 -17.92
CA LYS A 111 11.87 6.21 -19.09
C LYS A 111 10.38 6.12 -18.78
N TYR A 112 10.04 5.67 -17.58
CA TYR A 112 8.68 5.67 -17.07
C TYR A 112 8.07 7.07 -17.01
N SER A 113 8.77 8.02 -16.38
CA SER A 113 8.32 9.41 -16.29
C SER A 113 8.16 10.06 -17.67
N ASN A 114 9.02 9.72 -18.63
CA ASN A 114 8.85 10.16 -20.01
C ASN A 114 7.61 9.52 -20.67
N PHE A 115 7.34 8.24 -20.41
CA PHE A 115 6.17 7.53 -20.94
C PHE A 115 4.85 8.00 -20.31
N GLU A 116 4.85 8.45 -19.05
CA GLU A 116 3.69 9.08 -18.40
C GLU A 116 3.08 10.16 -19.28
N SER A 117 3.92 11.00 -19.90
CA SER A 117 3.46 12.08 -20.81
C SER A 117 2.53 11.57 -21.91
N MET A 118 2.74 10.34 -22.41
CA MET A 118 1.91 9.69 -23.42
C MET A 118 0.60 9.15 -22.83
N LEU A 119 0.62 8.70 -21.57
CA LEU A 119 -0.54 8.18 -20.86
C LEU A 119 -1.56 9.26 -20.48
N TYR A 120 -1.13 10.53 -20.37
CA TYR A 120 -2.04 11.67 -20.16
C TYR A 120 -3.18 11.71 -21.20
N GLY A 121 -2.98 11.23 -22.43
CA GLY A 121 -4.02 11.17 -23.47
C GLY A 121 -4.86 9.89 -23.48
N GLY A 122 -4.48 8.83 -22.75
CA GLY A 122 -5.05 7.48 -22.87
C GLY A 122 -6.14 7.11 -21.86
N GLY A 123 -6.29 7.88 -20.76
CA GLY A 123 -7.19 7.57 -19.64
C GLY A 123 -8.11 8.73 -19.24
N LYS A 124 -9.36 8.42 -18.86
CA LYS A 124 -10.34 9.41 -18.37
C LYS A 124 -10.00 9.96 -16.96
N TYR A 125 -9.32 9.15 -16.15
CA TYR A 125 -8.87 9.49 -14.80
C TYR A 125 -7.36 9.24 -14.76
N TYR A 126 -6.56 10.29 -14.69
CA TYR A 126 -5.10 10.18 -14.73
C TYR A 126 -4.50 10.65 -13.41
N ARG A 127 -3.62 9.82 -12.84
CA ARG A 127 -2.81 10.14 -11.68
C ARG A 127 -1.39 10.35 -12.19
N ASP A 128 -0.69 11.38 -11.72
CA ASP A 128 0.74 11.47 -11.97
C ASP A 128 1.43 10.51 -11.00
N HIS A 129 2.01 9.46 -11.55
CA HIS A 129 2.49 8.34 -10.74
C HIS A 129 3.86 8.62 -10.13
N VAL A 130 4.63 9.60 -10.64
CA VAL A 130 5.88 10.04 -10.02
C VAL A 130 5.61 10.81 -8.72
N VAL A 131 4.71 11.81 -8.77
CA VAL A 131 4.31 12.57 -7.56
C VAL A 131 3.50 11.70 -6.61
N HIS A 132 2.66 10.81 -7.15
CA HIS A 132 1.82 9.93 -6.34
C HIS A 132 2.63 9.01 -5.42
N VAL A 133 3.60 8.24 -5.94
CA VAL A 133 4.39 7.33 -5.09
C VAL A 133 5.13 8.08 -3.99
N PHE A 134 5.55 9.32 -4.26
CA PHE A 134 6.17 10.20 -3.28
C PHE A 134 5.18 10.64 -2.19
N ARG A 135 3.93 10.98 -2.55
CA ARG A 135 2.87 11.30 -1.59
C ARG A 135 2.46 10.09 -0.75
N VAL A 136 2.37 8.91 -1.35
CA VAL A 136 2.11 7.64 -0.64
C VAL A 136 3.22 7.39 0.39
N TRP A 137 4.48 7.56 -0.01
CA TRP A 137 5.61 7.45 0.92
C TRP A 137 5.47 8.40 2.11
N MET A 138 5.17 9.69 1.87
CA MET A 138 4.98 10.69 2.92
C MET A 138 3.82 10.36 3.86
N LEU A 139 2.67 9.95 3.33
CA LEU A 139 1.50 9.57 4.13
C LEU A 139 1.76 8.35 5.02
N GLY A 140 2.44 7.34 4.50
CA GLY A 140 2.75 6.17 5.32
C GLY A 140 3.80 6.46 6.38
N LEU A 141 4.77 7.34 6.11
CA LEU A 141 5.68 7.83 7.14
C LEU A 141 4.93 8.60 8.23
N GLU A 142 3.95 9.42 7.86
CA GLU A 142 3.07 10.03 8.85
C GLU A 142 2.37 8.97 9.70
N CYS A 143 1.78 7.94 9.10
CA CYS A 143 1.10 6.87 9.84
C CYS A 143 2.04 6.11 10.78
N LEU A 144 3.26 5.81 10.33
CA LEU A 144 4.25 5.03 11.08
C LEU A 144 4.83 5.81 12.26
N LEU A 145 5.16 7.09 12.05
CA LEU A 145 5.88 7.94 13.02
C LEU A 145 4.94 8.75 13.92
N ASN A 146 3.64 8.83 13.62
CA ASN A 146 2.68 9.51 14.48
C ASN A 146 2.59 8.85 15.87
N LYS A 147 2.24 9.64 16.90
CA LYS A 147 2.20 9.23 18.31
C LYS A 147 3.47 8.49 18.74
N ASP A 148 4.62 9.12 18.52
CA ASP A 148 5.95 8.62 18.90
C ASP A 148 6.31 7.25 18.31
N GLY A 149 5.86 6.95 17.08
CA GLY A 149 6.24 5.69 16.41
C GLY A 149 5.44 4.47 16.83
N GLN A 150 4.30 4.65 17.51
CA GLN A 150 3.49 3.56 18.05
C GLN A 150 3.11 2.48 17.01
N TYR A 151 2.85 2.88 15.76
CA TYR A 151 2.55 1.93 14.67
C TYR A 151 3.83 1.28 14.15
N LEU A 152 4.93 2.03 14.02
CA LEU A 152 6.24 1.50 13.61
C LEU A 152 6.74 0.39 14.56
N GLU A 153 6.51 0.51 15.86
CA GLU A 153 6.89 -0.53 16.82
C GLU A 153 6.10 -1.84 16.62
N ARG A 154 4.80 -1.72 16.32
CA ARG A 154 3.89 -2.87 16.19
C ARG A 154 3.87 -3.52 14.82
N ILE A 155 4.14 -2.77 13.74
CA ILE A 155 4.14 -3.31 12.38
C ILE A 155 5.21 -4.40 12.26
N ASN A 156 4.85 -5.54 11.68
CA ASN A 156 5.70 -6.72 11.60
C ASN A 156 5.59 -7.39 10.23
N ILE A 157 6.60 -8.18 9.91
CA ILE A 157 6.64 -8.95 8.66
C ILE A 157 6.13 -10.37 8.87
N GLU A 158 6.65 -11.05 9.88
CA GLU A 158 6.28 -12.43 10.20
C GLU A 158 6.48 -12.67 11.71
N LYS A 159 5.63 -13.53 12.30
CA LYS A 159 5.72 -13.89 13.72
C LYS A 159 7.11 -14.45 14.03
N GLY A 160 7.77 -13.89 15.04
CA GLY A 160 9.07 -14.36 15.53
C GLY A 160 10.29 -13.72 14.85
N ILE A 161 10.12 -12.90 13.82
CA ILE A 161 11.23 -12.19 13.16
C ILE A 161 11.36 -10.79 13.73
N LYS A 162 12.53 -10.48 14.31
CA LYS A 162 12.84 -9.14 14.85
C LYS A 162 13.47 -8.27 13.79
N ILE A 163 12.94 -7.07 13.64
CA ILE A 163 13.39 -6.04 12.68
C ILE A 163 13.40 -4.71 13.41
N ASN A 164 14.47 -3.95 13.25
CA ASN A 164 14.61 -2.67 13.93
C ASN A 164 13.78 -1.55 13.25
N SER A 165 13.63 -0.41 13.94
CA SER A 165 12.83 0.72 13.45
C SER A 165 13.36 1.30 12.13
N LEU A 166 14.69 1.38 11.96
CA LEU A 166 15.30 1.91 10.72
C LEU A 166 15.09 0.97 9.53
N GLU A 167 15.24 -0.34 9.74
CA GLU A 167 14.94 -1.37 8.74
C GLU A 167 13.46 -1.30 8.33
N LYS A 168 12.53 -1.15 9.28
CA LYS A 168 11.09 -1.00 9.00
C LYS A 168 10.81 0.25 8.15
N LEU A 169 11.48 1.38 8.43
CA LEU A 169 11.37 2.59 7.61
C LEU A 169 11.95 2.39 6.20
N SER A 170 13.04 1.65 6.06
CA SER A 170 13.62 1.27 4.77
C SER A 170 12.71 0.33 3.98
N ILE A 171 12.10 -0.66 4.63
CA ILE A 171 11.10 -1.56 4.04
C ILE A 171 9.91 -0.74 3.52
N TRP A 172 9.33 0.13 4.35
CA TRP A 172 8.25 1.02 3.91
C TRP A 172 8.66 1.90 2.72
N SER A 173 9.86 2.49 2.77
CA SER A 173 10.35 3.36 1.71
C SER A 173 10.51 2.63 0.39
N MET A 174 11.02 1.39 0.41
CA MET A 174 11.07 0.53 -0.76
C MET A 174 9.67 0.22 -1.30
N ILE A 175 8.75 -0.19 -0.42
CA ILE A 175 7.37 -0.55 -0.80
C ILE A 175 6.65 0.64 -1.44
N ALA A 176 6.59 1.77 -0.74
CA ALA A 176 5.82 2.94 -1.16
C ALA A 176 6.37 3.56 -2.45
N LEU A 177 7.69 3.68 -2.61
CA LEU A 177 8.27 4.35 -3.77
C LEU A 177 8.28 3.49 -5.03
N THR A 178 8.15 2.16 -4.90
CA THR A 178 8.27 1.24 -6.04
C THR A 178 6.99 0.48 -6.41
N HIS A 179 5.89 0.65 -5.65
CA HIS A 179 4.68 -0.14 -5.87
C HIS A 179 4.04 0.01 -7.27
N ASP A 180 4.21 1.18 -7.90
CA ASP A 180 3.58 1.55 -9.17
C ASP A 180 4.50 1.45 -10.41
N LEU A 181 5.71 0.94 -10.28
CA LEU A 181 6.66 0.83 -11.40
C LEU A 181 6.14 0.00 -12.60
N GLY A 182 5.22 -0.93 -12.35
CA GLY A 182 4.56 -1.75 -13.36
C GLY A 182 3.35 -1.10 -14.04
N TYR A 183 2.89 0.06 -13.56
CA TYR A 183 1.70 0.74 -14.07
C TYR A 183 1.72 1.03 -15.59
N PRO A 184 2.84 1.49 -16.18
CA PRO A 184 2.96 1.69 -17.63
C PRO A 184 2.67 0.45 -18.44
N LEU A 185 3.12 -0.70 -17.95
CA LEU A 185 3.00 -1.96 -18.66
C LEU A 185 1.54 -2.42 -18.63
N GLU A 186 0.86 -2.26 -17.49
CA GLU A 186 -0.59 -2.49 -17.39
C GLU A 186 -1.37 -1.58 -18.36
N LYS A 187 -1.07 -0.27 -18.38
CA LYS A 187 -1.76 0.67 -19.28
C LYS A 187 -1.45 0.48 -20.75
N SER A 188 -0.22 0.09 -21.08
CA SER A 188 0.15 -0.26 -22.45
C SER A 188 -0.69 -1.43 -22.95
N GLN A 189 -0.90 -2.45 -22.12
CA GLN A 189 -1.77 -3.59 -22.45
C GLN A 189 -3.23 -3.14 -22.67
N GLU A 190 -3.78 -2.29 -21.80
CA GLU A 190 -5.14 -1.76 -21.97
C GLU A 190 -5.32 -0.96 -23.28
N ILE A 191 -4.32 -0.16 -23.67
CA ILE A 191 -4.35 0.61 -24.93
C ILE A 191 -4.32 -0.32 -26.14
N ILE A 192 -3.54 -1.40 -26.08
CA ILE A 192 -3.48 -2.40 -27.13
C ILE A 192 -4.82 -3.13 -27.25
N ASP A 193 -5.43 -3.51 -26.14
CA ASP A 193 -6.71 -4.23 -26.16
C ASP A 193 -7.82 -3.37 -26.77
N LYS A 194 -7.87 -2.06 -26.44
CA LYS A 194 -8.76 -1.11 -27.12
C LYS A 194 -8.48 -0.99 -28.61
N THR A 195 -7.20 -0.98 -29.00
CA THR A 195 -6.80 -0.95 -30.41
C THR A 195 -7.26 -2.22 -31.13
N LYS A 196 -7.09 -3.40 -30.52
CA LYS A 196 -7.56 -4.68 -31.05
C LYS A 196 -9.09 -4.68 -31.21
N ASP A 197 -9.82 -4.20 -30.21
CA ASP A 197 -11.29 -4.15 -30.26
C ASP A 197 -11.80 -3.22 -31.35
N MET A 198 -11.15 -2.08 -31.56
CA MET A 198 -11.43 -1.22 -32.72
C MET A 198 -11.15 -1.97 -34.02
N MET A 199 -10.01 -2.67 -34.13
CA MET A 199 -9.67 -3.40 -35.36
C MET A 199 -10.62 -4.55 -35.67
N LYS A 200 -11.22 -5.19 -34.65
CA LYS A 200 -12.25 -6.24 -34.83
C LYS A 200 -13.46 -5.75 -35.62
N THR A 201 -13.69 -4.44 -35.71
CA THR A 201 -14.79 -3.87 -36.51
C THR A 201 -14.60 -4.03 -38.02
N PHE A 202 -13.38 -4.22 -38.50
CA PHE A 202 -13.09 -4.35 -39.93
C PHE A 202 -12.15 -5.52 -40.30
N ILE A 203 -11.44 -6.12 -39.34
CA ILE A 203 -10.66 -7.34 -39.50
C ILE A 203 -11.21 -8.39 -38.52
N ALA A 204 -11.54 -9.59 -39.01
CA ALA A 204 -12.11 -10.64 -38.15
C ALA A 204 -11.18 -11.09 -37.01
N ASN A 205 -9.86 -11.11 -37.26
CA ASN A 205 -8.83 -11.50 -36.27
C ASN A 205 -7.60 -10.57 -36.38
N PRO A 206 -7.63 -9.36 -35.79
CA PRO A 206 -6.50 -8.45 -35.84
C PRO A 206 -5.36 -8.95 -34.95
N ILE A 207 -4.18 -9.15 -35.54
CA ILE A 207 -2.96 -9.48 -34.80
C ILE A 207 -2.23 -8.17 -34.49
N VAL A 208 -2.39 -7.69 -33.26
CA VAL A 208 -1.52 -6.67 -32.67
C VAL A 208 -0.67 -7.37 -31.63
N SER A 209 0.55 -7.74 -32.00
CA SER A 209 1.50 -8.38 -31.10
C SER A 209 2.32 -7.32 -30.37
N MET A 210 2.11 -7.19 -29.06
CA MET A 210 3.15 -6.74 -28.15
C MET A 210 3.54 -7.98 -27.36
N ASP A 211 4.74 -8.50 -27.60
CA ASP A 211 5.22 -9.65 -26.84
C ASP A 211 5.83 -9.15 -25.52
N LEU A 212 4.97 -8.77 -24.58
CA LEU A 212 5.36 -8.70 -23.16
C LEU A 212 5.49 -10.12 -22.57
N SER A 213 5.14 -11.16 -23.33
CA SER A 213 5.30 -12.54 -22.87
C SER A 213 6.79 -12.83 -22.79
N PHE A 214 7.21 -13.08 -21.56
CA PHE A 214 8.58 -13.35 -21.19
C PHE A 214 8.95 -14.73 -21.73
N ASN A 215 9.33 -14.84 -23.00
CA ASN A 215 9.62 -16.15 -23.60
C ASN A 215 10.98 -16.72 -23.13
N GLY A 216 11.03 -18.04 -22.92
CA GLY A 216 12.25 -18.76 -22.52
C GLY A 216 12.74 -18.44 -21.10
N VAL A 217 13.99 -18.00 -20.97
CA VAL A 217 14.66 -17.75 -19.68
C VAL A 217 13.94 -16.70 -18.83
N GLN A 218 13.28 -15.74 -19.46
CA GLN A 218 12.57 -14.68 -18.73
C GLN A 218 11.32 -15.22 -18.01
N ASN A 219 10.64 -16.24 -18.55
CA ASN A 219 9.52 -16.89 -17.87
C ASN A 219 9.99 -17.60 -16.60
N ASN A 220 11.14 -18.28 -16.68
CA ASN A 220 11.73 -18.96 -15.53
C ASN A 220 12.09 -17.98 -14.42
N MET A 221 12.59 -16.80 -14.76
CA MET A 221 12.87 -15.75 -13.77
C MET A 221 11.59 -15.23 -13.12
N ASN A 222 10.52 -15.02 -13.89
CA ASN A 222 9.23 -14.60 -13.32
C ASN A 222 8.63 -15.68 -12.42
N ASP A 223 8.67 -16.94 -12.84
CA ASP A 223 8.23 -18.07 -12.04
C ASP A 223 9.04 -18.18 -10.74
N PHE A 224 10.35 -17.95 -10.80
CA PHE A 224 11.19 -17.89 -9.61
C PHE A 224 10.72 -16.80 -8.64
N VAL A 225 10.49 -15.58 -9.13
CA VAL A 225 9.98 -14.45 -8.32
C VAL A 225 8.63 -14.81 -7.70
N LEU A 226 7.70 -15.36 -8.49
CA LEU A 226 6.39 -15.80 -8.02
C LEU A 226 6.50 -16.84 -6.91
N ARG A 227 7.38 -17.84 -7.08
CA ARG A 227 7.64 -18.85 -6.04
C ARG A 227 8.26 -18.24 -4.80
N PHE A 228 9.26 -17.36 -4.95
CA PHE A 228 9.91 -16.66 -3.86
C PHE A 228 8.90 -15.88 -3.00
N ILE A 229 8.11 -15.00 -3.62
CA ILE A 229 7.12 -14.18 -2.90
C ILE A 229 5.98 -15.04 -2.34
N SER A 230 5.77 -16.25 -2.84
CA SER A 230 4.72 -17.17 -2.38
C SER A 230 5.20 -18.18 -1.33
N SER A 231 6.47 -18.16 -0.95
CA SER A 231 7.04 -19.15 -0.04
C SER A 231 7.06 -18.69 1.41
N LYS A 232 7.12 -19.65 2.33
CA LYS A 232 7.27 -19.46 3.77
C LYS A 232 8.35 -20.38 4.32
N MET A 233 9.14 -19.89 5.28
CA MET A 233 10.15 -20.70 5.97
C MET A 233 9.51 -21.51 7.10
N HIS A 234 9.76 -22.81 7.13
CA HIS A 234 9.30 -23.73 8.18
C HIS A 234 10.49 -24.24 8.98
N GLU A 235 10.38 -24.19 10.31
CA GLU A 235 11.37 -24.78 11.21
C GLU A 235 11.33 -26.31 11.07
N VAL A 236 12.49 -26.91 10.80
CA VAL A 236 12.62 -28.37 10.71
C VAL A 236 12.72 -28.90 12.14
N ASN A 237 11.65 -29.54 12.62
CA ASN A 237 11.74 -30.34 13.83
C ASN A 237 12.66 -31.54 13.55
N THR A 238 13.72 -31.69 14.33
CA THR A 238 14.68 -32.80 14.29
C THR A 238 14.09 -34.18 14.65
N ASN A 239 12.77 -34.31 14.66
CA ASN A 239 12.02 -35.53 14.95
C ASN A 239 11.46 -36.22 13.69
N CYS A 240 12.10 -36.06 12.51
CA CYS A 240 11.87 -36.99 11.41
C CYS A 240 12.63 -38.31 11.65
N PRO A 241 12.01 -39.49 11.41
CA PRO A 241 12.62 -40.77 11.72
C PRO A 241 13.78 -41.06 10.75
N LYS A 242 14.91 -41.46 11.35
CA LYS A 242 16.02 -42.25 10.81
C LYS A 242 16.11 -42.35 9.27
N GLU A 243 17.10 -41.66 8.71
CA GLU A 243 18.21 -42.29 7.98
C GLU A 243 19.31 -41.22 7.82
N ASN A 244 20.57 -41.64 7.99
CA ASN A 244 21.80 -40.83 7.94
C ASN A 244 22.08 -39.88 9.12
N LYS A 245 22.26 -40.48 10.31
CA LYS A 245 22.91 -39.86 11.49
C LYS A 245 24.44 -39.76 11.38
N GLU A 246 25.04 -40.10 10.25
CA GLU A 246 26.51 -40.14 10.11
C GLU A 246 27.12 -38.87 9.52
N GLU A 247 26.38 -38.05 8.76
CA GLU A 247 26.93 -36.82 8.17
C GLU A 247 26.74 -35.55 9.02
N CYS A 248 26.00 -35.61 10.14
CA CYS A 248 25.88 -34.49 11.08
C CYS A 248 26.91 -34.52 12.22
N LYS A 249 28.02 -35.26 12.06
CA LYS A 249 29.14 -35.31 13.03
C LYS A 249 30.40 -34.62 12.51
N GLU A 250 30.29 -33.37 12.11
CA GLU A 250 31.44 -32.46 11.99
C GLU A 250 30.98 -31.11 12.56
N LYS A 251 31.52 -30.51 13.62
CA LYS A 251 32.77 -30.64 14.36
C LYS A 251 32.44 -30.44 15.85
N LYS A 252 32.84 -31.37 16.72
CA LYS A 252 32.94 -31.09 18.15
C LYS A 252 34.23 -30.31 18.37
N THR A 253 34.15 -29.00 18.57
CA THR A 253 35.20 -28.27 19.29
C THR A 253 35.03 -28.54 20.78
N GLU A 254 36.12 -28.90 21.44
CA GLU A 254 36.24 -28.98 22.88
C GLU A 254 36.05 -27.58 23.48
N GLU A 255 34.80 -27.23 23.77
CA GLU A 255 34.37 -26.38 24.88
C GLU A 255 32.84 -26.27 24.79
N GLY A 256 32.17 -26.81 25.80
CA GLY A 256 30.74 -27.06 25.78
C GLY A 256 29.88 -25.82 25.59
N LYS A 257 29.20 -25.75 24.44
CA LYS A 257 27.81 -25.28 24.23
C LYS A 257 27.45 -25.43 22.74
N ALA A 258 27.05 -26.63 22.32
CA ALA A 258 26.36 -26.80 21.05
C ALA A 258 24.95 -26.22 21.22
N LYS A 259 24.75 -24.96 20.81
CA LYS A 259 23.40 -24.48 20.48
C LYS A 259 22.98 -25.26 19.24
N ASP A 260 21.98 -26.13 19.36
CA ASP A 260 21.29 -26.70 18.20
C ASP A 260 20.87 -25.53 17.31
N LYS A 261 21.55 -25.37 16.16
CA LYS A 261 21.18 -24.34 15.19
C LYS A 261 19.87 -24.79 14.56
N LYS A 262 18.78 -24.05 14.81
CA LYS A 262 17.48 -24.25 14.18
C LYS A 262 17.65 -24.14 12.68
N GLY A 263 17.38 -25.23 11.96
CA GLY A 263 17.37 -25.27 10.51
C GLY A 263 15.97 -24.99 9.97
N TYR A 264 15.88 -24.23 8.89
CA TYR A 264 14.61 -23.92 8.24
C TYR A 264 14.60 -24.39 6.78
N VAL A 265 13.43 -24.75 6.27
CA VAL A 265 13.21 -25.11 4.85
C VAL A 265 12.16 -24.20 4.24
N ALA A 266 12.37 -23.79 2.99
CA ALA A 266 11.40 -22.98 2.27
C ALA A 266 10.29 -23.88 1.71
N ARG A 267 9.03 -23.55 2.00
CA ARG A 267 7.86 -24.23 1.43
C ARG A 267 7.01 -23.25 0.65
N LEU A 268 6.67 -23.63 -0.58
CA LEU A 268 5.75 -22.88 -1.42
C LEU A 268 4.35 -22.89 -0.79
N GLN A 269 3.68 -21.75 -0.78
CA GLN A 269 2.26 -21.65 -0.42
C GLN A 269 1.43 -21.58 -1.71
N PRO A 270 0.80 -22.68 -2.17
CA PRO A 270 0.13 -22.71 -3.47
C PRO A 270 -0.99 -21.66 -3.57
N LYS A 271 -1.67 -21.36 -2.46
CA LYS A 271 -2.71 -20.32 -2.38
C LYS A 271 -2.21 -18.94 -2.81
N TYR A 272 -0.99 -18.56 -2.47
CA TYR A 272 -0.41 -17.28 -2.91
C TYR A 272 0.11 -17.37 -4.34
N TYR A 273 0.77 -18.48 -4.67
CA TYR A 273 1.34 -18.71 -5.99
C TYR A 273 0.31 -18.58 -7.12
N PHE A 274 -0.83 -19.28 -7.02
CA PHE A 274 -1.87 -19.22 -8.04
C PHE A 274 -2.52 -17.83 -8.15
N LYS A 275 -2.65 -17.11 -7.04
CA LYS A 275 -3.22 -15.75 -7.04
C LYS A 275 -2.30 -14.77 -7.74
N PHE A 276 -1.00 -14.82 -7.44
CA PHE A 276 -0.02 -13.97 -8.11
C PHE A 276 0.18 -14.36 -9.57
N GLN A 277 0.09 -15.64 -9.91
CA GLN A 277 0.12 -16.09 -11.30
C GLN A 277 -1.07 -15.51 -12.08
N LYS A 278 -2.29 -15.57 -11.53
CA LYS A 278 -3.47 -14.94 -12.11
C LYS A 278 -3.32 -13.42 -12.26
N SER A 279 -2.74 -12.75 -11.26
CA SER A 279 -2.43 -11.31 -11.35
C SER A 279 -1.40 -11.00 -12.44
N LEU A 280 -0.42 -11.88 -12.65
CA LEU A 280 0.58 -11.75 -13.71
C LEU A 280 -0.03 -11.93 -15.10
N GLU A 281 -0.92 -12.92 -15.26
CA GLU A 281 -1.68 -13.13 -16.50
C GLU A 281 -2.56 -11.92 -16.87
N GLN A 282 -3.06 -11.21 -15.85
CA GLN A 282 -3.83 -9.98 -16.02
C GLN A 282 -2.97 -8.72 -16.12
N CYS A 283 -1.64 -8.85 -16.16
CA CYS A 283 -0.69 -7.75 -16.20
C CYS A 283 -0.91 -6.69 -15.10
N LYS A 284 -1.31 -7.12 -13.89
CA LYS A 284 -1.52 -6.19 -12.76
C LYS A 284 -0.21 -5.52 -12.35
N HIS A 285 -0.24 -4.20 -12.17
CA HIS A 285 0.96 -3.42 -11.95
C HIS A 285 1.75 -3.82 -10.70
N GLY A 286 1.11 -4.20 -9.60
CA GLY A 286 1.85 -4.59 -8.39
C GLY A 286 2.77 -5.80 -8.59
N ILE A 287 2.32 -6.85 -9.28
CA ILE A 287 3.18 -8.01 -9.56
C ILE A 287 4.27 -7.66 -10.58
N LEU A 288 3.96 -6.81 -11.57
CA LEU A 288 4.95 -6.34 -12.54
C LEU A 288 6.02 -5.47 -11.86
N SER A 289 5.64 -4.56 -10.96
CA SER A 289 6.55 -3.76 -10.13
C SER A 289 7.50 -4.66 -9.34
N SER A 290 6.96 -5.72 -8.72
CA SER A 290 7.76 -6.68 -7.94
C SER A 290 8.79 -7.41 -8.83
N ILE A 291 8.40 -7.80 -10.04
CA ILE A 291 9.30 -8.44 -11.02
C ILE A 291 10.38 -7.45 -11.50
N ILE A 292 10.01 -6.19 -11.76
CA ILE A 292 10.96 -5.14 -12.21
C ILE A 292 12.03 -4.93 -11.14
N ILE A 293 11.64 -4.68 -9.88
CA ILE A 293 12.62 -4.40 -8.83
C ILE A 293 13.48 -5.62 -8.52
N TYR A 294 12.92 -6.84 -8.58
CA TYR A 294 13.69 -8.06 -8.39
C TYR A 294 14.78 -8.22 -9.44
N LYS A 295 14.48 -7.87 -10.70
CA LYS A 295 15.42 -8.01 -11.83
C LYS A 295 16.47 -6.91 -11.87
N LEU A 296 16.13 -5.69 -11.47
CA LEU A 296 17.02 -4.52 -11.59
C LEU A 296 17.90 -4.28 -10.35
N LEU A 297 17.48 -4.72 -9.16
CA LEU A 297 18.25 -4.50 -7.93
C LEU A 297 18.97 -5.78 -7.51
N ILE A 298 20.30 -5.72 -7.44
CA ILE A 298 21.14 -6.86 -7.01
C ILE A 298 20.77 -7.31 -5.59
N TYR A 299 20.34 -6.39 -4.73
CA TYR A 299 19.88 -6.69 -3.38
C TYR A 299 18.83 -7.83 -3.32
N PHE A 300 17.93 -7.91 -4.32
CA PHE A 300 16.96 -8.99 -4.41
C PHE A 300 17.53 -10.24 -5.10
N LEU A 301 18.45 -10.10 -6.04
CA LEU A 301 19.15 -11.22 -6.68
C LEU A 301 20.04 -12.01 -5.70
N GLU A 302 20.55 -11.35 -4.66
CA GLU A 302 21.29 -11.95 -3.55
C GLU A 302 20.36 -12.63 -2.51
N SER A 303 19.11 -12.92 -2.87
CA SER A 303 18.19 -13.68 -2.02
C SER A 303 18.55 -15.16 -1.99
N ASP A 304 18.89 -15.66 -0.80
CA ASP A 304 19.01 -17.09 -0.58
C ASP A 304 17.63 -17.74 -0.66
N TYR A 305 17.36 -18.41 -1.78
CA TYR A 305 16.11 -19.13 -1.98
C TYR A 305 16.35 -20.42 -2.74
N ASN A 306 15.89 -21.51 -2.13
CA ASN A 306 15.97 -22.85 -2.67
C ASN A 306 14.75 -23.62 -2.16
N ILE A 307 14.08 -24.31 -3.09
CA ILE A 307 12.88 -25.11 -2.80
C ILE A 307 13.26 -26.54 -2.43
N ASN A 308 14.49 -26.96 -2.72
CA ASN A 308 14.96 -28.30 -2.40
C ASN A 308 14.96 -28.49 -0.89
N GLU A 309 14.28 -29.54 -0.42
CA GLU A 309 14.13 -29.83 1.01
C GLU A 309 15.47 -30.12 1.71
N ASP A 310 16.49 -30.50 0.93
CA ASP A 310 17.85 -30.74 1.41
C ASP A 310 18.58 -29.45 1.81
N TYR A 311 18.17 -28.30 1.28
CA TYR A 311 18.79 -27.03 1.59
C TYR A 311 18.20 -26.44 2.88
N ARG A 312 19.06 -26.26 3.89
CA ARG A 312 18.66 -25.69 5.18
C ARG A 312 19.18 -24.27 5.34
N PHE A 313 18.26 -23.37 5.71
CA PHE A 313 18.54 -21.98 6.01
C PHE A 313 18.83 -21.78 7.50
N ASN A 314 19.74 -20.85 7.82
CA ASN A 314 19.97 -20.40 9.19
C ASN A 314 18.99 -19.28 9.57
N GLU A 315 18.97 -18.91 10.86
CA GLU A 315 18.08 -17.84 11.37
C GLU A 315 18.25 -16.50 10.64
N GLU A 316 19.48 -16.08 10.34
CA GLU A 316 19.71 -14.82 9.61
C GLU A 316 19.26 -14.92 8.14
N ASP A 317 19.47 -16.06 7.49
CA ASP A 317 18.99 -16.28 6.12
C ASP A 317 17.46 -16.18 6.05
N VAL A 318 16.78 -16.70 7.08
CA VAL A 318 15.33 -16.59 7.24
C VAL A 318 14.89 -15.14 7.48
N ARG A 319 15.61 -14.40 8.34
CA ARG A 319 15.34 -12.97 8.59
C ARG A 319 15.40 -12.16 7.28
N GLN A 320 16.48 -12.34 6.52
CA GLN A 320 16.71 -11.65 5.25
C GLN A 320 15.73 -12.10 4.17
N PHE A 321 15.40 -13.38 4.12
CA PHE A 321 14.33 -13.90 3.27
C PHE A 321 13.01 -13.18 3.53
N TYR A 322 12.59 -13.06 4.81
CA TYR A 322 11.33 -12.41 5.15
C TYR A 322 11.32 -10.92 4.83
N ILE A 323 12.42 -10.19 5.07
CA ILE A 323 12.54 -8.76 4.71
C ILE A 323 12.33 -8.58 3.20
N ARG A 324 13.09 -9.31 2.37
CA ARG A 324 13.03 -9.20 0.91
C ARG A 324 11.68 -9.66 0.36
N ARG A 325 11.17 -10.79 0.88
CA ARG A 325 9.86 -11.34 0.53
C ARG A 325 8.76 -10.35 0.82
N GLU A 326 8.78 -9.67 1.98
CA GLU A 326 7.70 -8.77 2.37
C GLU A 326 7.64 -7.52 1.51
N ILE A 327 8.79 -6.94 1.15
CA ILE A 327 8.81 -5.80 0.23
C ILE A 327 8.09 -6.17 -1.07
N LEU A 328 8.48 -7.28 -1.68
CA LEU A 328 7.90 -7.75 -2.95
C LEU A 328 6.44 -8.21 -2.76
N ARG A 329 6.12 -8.91 -1.67
CA ARG A 329 4.78 -9.44 -1.41
C ARG A 329 3.79 -8.31 -1.14
N ALA A 330 4.17 -7.28 -0.38
CA ALA A 330 3.32 -6.12 -0.14
C ALA A 330 3.02 -5.38 -1.45
N ILE A 331 4.03 -5.15 -2.27
CA ILE A 331 3.89 -4.55 -3.61
C ILE A 331 3.05 -5.45 -4.53
N ALA A 332 3.22 -6.77 -4.54
CA ALA A 332 2.39 -7.63 -5.38
C ALA A 332 0.93 -7.69 -4.88
N SER A 333 0.71 -7.60 -3.56
CA SER A 333 -0.60 -7.83 -2.96
C SER A 333 -1.54 -6.61 -3.06
N HIS A 334 -1.02 -5.38 -3.11
CA HIS A 334 -1.90 -4.18 -3.10
C HIS A 334 -2.84 -4.09 -4.31
N THR A 335 -2.53 -4.76 -5.42
CA THR A 335 -3.38 -4.86 -6.62
C THR A 335 -4.00 -6.24 -6.83
N CYS A 336 -3.69 -7.19 -5.95
CA CYS A 336 -4.21 -8.56 -6.04
C CYS A 336 -5.43 -8.71 -5.12
N HIS A 337 -6.62 -8.43 -5.65
CA HIS A 337 -7.89 -8.53 -4.90
C HIS A 337 -8.20 -9.96 -4.40
N ASP A 338 -7.51 -10.97 -4.91
CA ASP A 338 -7.69 -12.35 -4.47
C ASP A 338 -6.96 -12.66 -3.16
N ILE A 339 -6.00 -11.84 -2.76
CA ILE A 339 -5.26 -12.02 -1.50
C ILE A 339 -6.08 -11.56 -0.32
N TYR A 340 -5.95 -12.31 0.76
CA TYR A 340 -6.74 -12.09 1.95
C TYR A 340 -5.94 -11.31 2.98
N HIS A 341 -6.43 -10.11 3.30
CA HIS A 341 -5.80 -9.20 4.26
C HIS A 341 -6.52 -9.30 5.60
N LEU A 342 -5.83 -9.89 6.57
CA LEU A 342 -6.37 -10.17 7.91
C LEU A 342 -5.70 -9.35 9.01
N ASP A 343 -4.54 -8.75 8.72
CA ASP A 343 -3.69 -8.11 9.71
C ASP A 343 -3.40 -6.64 9.35
N ILE A 344 -3.84 -5.72 10.21
CA ILE A 344 -3.51 -4.29 10.13
C ILE A 344 -2.01 -4.01 10.39
N LEU A 345 -1.31 -4.89 11.09
CA LEU A 345 0.10 -4.75 11.43
C LEU A 345 1.02 -5.24 10.29
N SER A 346 0.50 -5.34 9.06
CA SER A 346 1.25 -5.69 7.85
C SER A 346 1.51 -4.47 6.97
N PHE A 347 2.66 -4.46 6.28
CA PHE A 347 2.97 -3.38 5.31
C PHE A 347 2.02 -3.39 4.11
N ALA A 348 1.52 -4.56 3.71
CA ALA A 348 0.54 -4.67 2.63
C ALA A 348 -0.77 -3.93 2.97
N TYR A 349 -1.27 -4.07 4.21
CA TYR A 349 -2.45 -3.33 4.66
C TYR A 349 -2.20 -1.81 4.64
N LEU A 350 -1.07 -1.37 5.19
CA LEU A 350 -0.70 0.04 5.21
C LEU A 350 -0.64 0.63 3.79
N LEU A 351 -0.01 -0.09 2.85
CA LEU A 351 0.08 0.35 1.45
C LEU A 351 -1.29 0.55 0.82
N ILE A 352 -2.21 -0.43 0.97
CA ILE A 352 -3.57 -0.35 0.41
C ILE A 352 -4.31 0.88 0.92
N ILE A 353 -4.30 1.12 2.25
CA ILE A 353 -5.01 2.26 2.83
C ILE A 353 -4.40 3.59 2.36
N VAL A 354 -3.08 3.70 2.37
CA VAL A 354 -2.39 4.95 2.04
C VAL A 354 -2.48 5.30 0.56
N ASP A 355 -2.33 4.31 -0.34
CA ASP A 355 -2.51 4.48 -1.78
C ASP A 355 -3.93 4.98 -2.10
N ASP A 356 -4.95 4.32 -1.54
CA ASP A 356 -6.35 4.72 -1.74
C ASP A 356 -6.65 6.12 -1.19
N CYS A 357 -6.11 6.49 -0.03
CA CYS A 357 -6.36 7.78 0.61
C CYS A 357 -5.70 8.97 -0.10
N GLN A 358 -4.69 8.73 -0.93
CA GLN A 358 -3.96 9.76 -1.67
C GLN A 358 -4.82 10.30 -2.84
N GLU A 359 -5.86 11.10 -2.55
CA GLU A 359 -6.79 11.63 -3.57
C GLU A 359 -6.50 13.09 -3.97
N TRP A 360 -5.85 13.90 -3.12
CA TRP A 360 -5.61 15.32 -3.43
C TRP A 360 -4.59 15.51 -4.56
N GLY A 361 -4.71 16.62 -5.27
CA GLY A 361 -3.84 16.96 -6.40
C GLY A 361 -3.92 16.01 -7.61
N ARG A 362 -4.96 15.15 -7.70
CA ARG A 362 -5.25 14.34 -8.89
C ARG A 362 -5.93 15.20 -9.95
N LYS A 363 -5.30 15.39 -11.11
CA LYS A 363 -5.91 16.08 -12.25
C LYS A 363 -6.81 15.13 -13.02
N ARG A 364 -8.10 15.43 -13.10
CA ARG A 364 -8.96 14.71 -14.05
C ARG A 364 -8.77 15.29 -15.45
N ILE A 365 -8.81 14.45 -16.48
CA ILE A 365 -8.76 14.97 -17.87
C ILE A 365 -9.91 15.96 -18.10
N SER A 366 -11.07 15.73 -17.47
CA SER A 366 -12.22 16.63 -17.52
C SER A 366 -11.95 17.98 -16.85
N GLU A 367 -11.04 18.03 -15.86
CA GLU A 367 -10.65 19.27 -15.18
C GLU A 367 -9.72 20.15 -16.03
N LEU A 368 -9.09 19.57 -17.06
CA LEU A 368 -8.40 20.36 -18.10
C LEU A 368 -9.39 21.18 -18.94
N TYR A 369 -10.66 20.75 -19.00
CA TYR A 369 -11.71 21.40 -19.80
C TYR A 369 -12.72 22.19 -18.96
N ILE A 370 -12.91 21.85 -17.69
CA ILE A 370 -13.87 22.51 -16.77
C ILE A 370 -13.21 22.68 -15.40
N LYS A 371 -13.10 23.91 -14.90
CA LYS A 371 -12.62 24.16 -13.54
C LYS A 371 -13.60 23.53 -12.53
N SER A 372 -13.17 22.52 -11.77
CA SER A 372 -14.04 21.92 -10.75
C SER A 372 -14.18 22.86 -9.55
N ASN A 373 -15.41 23.05 -9.06
CA ASN A 373 -15.71 23.85 -7.87
C ASN A 373 -15.65 23.02 -6.57
N SER A 374 -15.07 21.82 -6.63
CA SER A 374 -14.98 20.91 -5.49
C SER A 374 -13.61 20.98 -4.84
N THR A 375 -13.57 21.09 -3.51
CA THR A 375 -12.34 20.97 -2.71
C THR A 375 -12.36 19.63 -1.96
N TYR A 376 -11.18 19.02 -1.81
CA TYR A 376 -10.98 17.78 -1.07
C TYR A 376 -9.94 18.00 0.04
N GLU A 377 -10.21 17.47 1.22
CA GLU A 377 -9.27 17.45 2.33
C GLU A 377 -9.26 16.06 2.99
N LEU A 378 -8.08 15.45 3.06
CA LEU A 378 -7.85 14.29 3.92
C LEU A 378 -7.66 14.80 5.36
N LEU A 379 -8.58 14.44 6.26
CA LEU A 379 -8.48 14.82 7.68
C LEU A 379 -7.44 13.96 8.41
N GLY A 380 -7.33 12.69 8.03
CA GLY A 380 -6.25 11.81 8.46
C GLY A 380 -6.61 10.33 8.50
N ILE A 381 -5.58 9.51 8.71
CA ILE A 381 -5.66 8.08 8.96
C ILE A 381 -5.31 7.85 10.43
N THR A 382 -6.27 7.37 11.21
CA THR A 382 -6.11 7.21 12.67
C THR A 382 -6.16 5.74 13.05
N PRO A 383 -5.00 5.07 13.18
CA PRO A 383 -4.95 3.76 13.81
C PRO A 383 -5.11 3.87 15.33
N LYS A 384 -5.83 2.93 15.91
CA LYS A 384 -5.92 2.66 17.35
C LYS A 384 -5.65 1.19 17.58
N PHE A 385 -4.78 0.89 18.53
CA PHE A 385 -4.40 -0.48 18.85
C PHE A 385 -5.11 -0.94 20.12
N ASP A 386 -5.25 -2.26 20.26
CA ASP A 386 -5.80 -2.92 21.46
C ASP A 386 -7.18 -2.35 21.90
N VAL A 387 -8.11 -2.21 20.95
CA VAL A 387 -9.45 -1.64 21.18
C VAL A 387 -10.41 -2.63 21.82
N SER A 388 -10.31 -3.89 21.43
CA SER A 388 -11.05 -5.00 22.02
C SER A 388 -10.25 -6.29 21.89
N GLU A 389 -10.72 -7.35 22.54
CA GLU A 389 -10.17 -8.70 22.39
C GLU A 389 -11.29 -9.61 21.91
N SER A 390 -10.96 -10.53 21.00
CA SER A 390 -11.88 -11.58 20.55
C SER A 390 -11.22 -12.93 20.80
N THR A 391 -11.98 -13.90 21.33
CA THR A 391 -11.47 -15.24 21.62
C THR A 391 -12.13 -16.23 20.69
N ILE A 392 -11.33 -16.85 19.83
CA ILE A 392 -11.78 -17.81 18.82
C ILE A 392 -10.89 -19.04 18.91
N ASP A 393 -11.51 -20.24 18.99
CA ASP A 393 -10.81 -21.53 19.07
C ASP A 393 -9.74 -21.63 20.17
N GLY A 394 -9.91 -20.89 21.27
CA GLY A 394 -8.97 -20.86 22.40
C GLY A 394 -7.76 -19.95 22.21
N GLU A 395 -7.66 -19.24 21.08
CA GLU A 395 -6.70 -18.16 20.86
C GLU A 395 -7.39 -16.80 21.05
N THR A 396 -6.81 -15.95 21.91
CA THR A 396 -7.25 -14.56 22.07
C THR A 396 -6.48 -13.68 21.08
N ILE A 397 -7.21 -12.95 20.25
CA ILE A 397 -6.66 -11.97 19.31
C ILE A 397 -6.99 -10.55 19.78
N CYS A 398 -5.98 -9.67 19.76
CA CYS A 398 -6.19 -8.24 19.97
C CYS A 398 -6.80 -7.64 18.69
N ILE A 399 -7.88 -6.88 18.85
CA ILE A 399 -8.55 -6.18 17.77
C ILE A 399 -8.11 -4.72 17.75
N HIS A 400 -7.73 -4.26 16.56
CA HIS A 400 -7.32 -2.89 16.29
C HIS A 400 -8.40 -2.14 15.50
N GLU A 401 -8.35 -0.81 15.49
CA GLU A 401 -9.26 0.03 14.70
C GLU A 401 -8.47 0.94 13.76
N CYS A 402 -8.88 1.01 12.50
CA CYS A 402 -8.38 1.98 11.53
C CYS A 402 -9.51 2.88 11.07
N LEU A 403 -9.42 4.18 11.37
CA LEU A 403 -10.37 5.19 10.93
C LEU A 403 -9.75 6.08 9.85
N VAL A 404 -10.33 6.06 8.65
CA VAL A 404 -10.03 7.01 7.57
C VAL A 404 -11.10 8.09 7.57
N SER A 405 -10.68 9.36 7.65
CA SER A 405 -11.59 10.51 7.63
C SER A 405 -11.23 11.48 6.52
N GLU A 406 -12.21 11.83 5.70
CA GLU A 406 -12.04 12.71 4.54
C GLU A 406 -13.23 13.66 4.38
N GLN A 407 -13.00 14.79 3.72
CA GLN A 407 -14.01 15.81 3.48
C GLN A 407 -13.99 16.31 2.04
N PHE A 408 -15.17 16.47 1.46
CA PHE A 408 -15.39 17.18 0.20
C PHE A 408 -16.26 18.41 0.44
N LYS A 409 -15.97 19.52 -0.22
CA LYS A 409 -16.87 20.68 -0.28
C LYS A 409 -17.15 21.06 -1.72
N PHE A 410 -18.42 21.30 -2.04
CA PHE A 410 -18.87 21.75 -3.35
C PHE A 410 -19.46 23.15 -3.21
N GLU A 411 -18.93 24.08 -4.00
CA GLU A 411 -19.43 25.45 -4.07
C GLU A 411 -20.21 25.66 -5.38
N GLY A 412 -21.46 26.11 -5.25
CA GLY A 412 -22.37 26.29 -6.37
C GLY A 412 -23.10 25.00 -6.76
N ASN A 413 -24.11 25.15 -7.60
CA ASN A 413 -25.06 24.10 -7.96
C ASN A 413 -24.45 23.01 -8.90
N ASP A 414 -23.42 22.28 -8.44
CA ASP A 414 -22.74 21.18 -9.15
C ASP A 414 -23.28 19.79 -8.75
N ILE A 415 -24.55 19.54 -9.07
CA ILE A 415 -25.23 18.27 -8.78
C ILE A 415 -24.52 17.09 -9.46
N ASP A 416 -23.99 17.27 -10.67
CA ASP A 416 -23.30 16.20 -11.39
C ASP A 416 -21.95 15.87 -10.76
N GLY A 417 -21.22 16.87 -10.26
CA GLY A 417 -20.06 16.70 -9.40
C GLY A 417 -20.37 15.84 -8.18
N LEU A 418 -21.43 16.19 -7.45
CA LEU A 418 -21.90 15.45 -6.28
C LEU A 418 -22.22 13.98 -6.63
N LYS A 419 -23.04 13.74 -7.66
CA LYS A 419 -23.39 12.38 -8.11
C LYS A 419 -22.15 11.55 -8.44
N ARG A 420 -21.15 12.13 -9.11
CA ARG A 420 -19.91 11.43 -9.45
C ARG A 420 -19.11 11.05 -8.21
N ILE A 421 -18.97 11.95 -7.22
CA ILE A 421 -18.24 11.64 -5.99
C ILE A 421 -18.96 10.57 -5.18
N LEU A 422 -20.30 10.63 -5.06
CA LEU A 422 -21.07 9.57 -4.42
C LEU A 422 -20.85 8.21 -5.09
N LYS A 423 -20.89 8.14 -6.43
CA LYS A 423 -20.54 6.91 -7.17
C LYS A 423 -19.10 6.46 -6.95
N SER A 424 -18.16 7.41 -6.86
CA SER A 424 -16.75 7.11 -6.61
C SER A 424 -16.54 6.49 -5.23
N ILE A 425 -17.16 7.06 -4.20
CA ILE A 425 -17.10 6.54 -2.82
C ILE A 425 -17.73 5.15 -2.75
N GLN A 426 -18.87 4.93 -3.42
CA GLN A 426 -19.47 3.60 -3.51
C GLN A 426 -18.50 2.58 -4.12
N LYS A 427 -17.83 2.93 -5.23
CA LYS A 427 -16.83 2.04 -5.85
C LYS A 427 -15.66 1.73 -4.91
N GLN A 428 -15.17 2.72 -4.17
CA GLN A 428 -14.12 2.51 -3.16
C GLN A 428 -14.59 1.56 -2.05
N ILE A 429 -15.82 1.72 -1.56
CA ILE A 429 -16.41 0.83 -0.55
C ILE A 429 -16.49 -0.61 -1.09
N TYR A 430 -16.90 -0.80 -2.35
CA TYR A 430 -16.90 -2.13 -2.97
C TYR A 430 -15.51 -2.73 -3.12
N SER A 431 -14.51 -1.93 -3.46
CA SER A 431 -13.12 -2.38 -3.45
C SER A 431 -12.71 -2.86 -2.05
N TYR A 432 -13.02 -2.11 -1.00
CA TYR A 432 -12.74 -2.54 0.38
C TYR A 432 -13.49 -3.81 0.78
N LYS A 433 -14.78 -3.93 0.42
CA LYS A 433 -15.53 -5.17 0.65
C LYS A 433 -14.89 -6.36 -0.07
N ALA A 434 -14.32 -6.17 -1.26
CA ALA A 434 -13.64 -7.24 -2.00
C ALA A 434 -12.27 -7.59 -1.40
N ILE A 435 -11.46 -6.59 -1.04
CA ILE A 435 -10.11 -6.74 -0.47
C ILE A 435 -10.17 -7.34 0.94
N PHE A 436 -11.09 -6.83 1.76
CA PHE A 436 -11.35 -7.27 3.12
C PHE A 436 -12.57 -8.19 3.19
N ARG A 437 -12.83 -8.98 2.14
CA ARG A 437 -14.02 -9.85 2.05
C ARG A 437 -14.18 -10.81 3.21
N ASP A 438 -15.34 -11.40 3.39
CA ASP A 438 -15.47 -12.49 4.35
C ASP A 438 -15.13 -13.83 3.69
N GLY A 439 -14.58 -14.76 4.48
CA GLY A 439 -14.06 -16.03 3.99
C GLY A 439 -13.70 -16.97 5.14
N GLN A 440 -12.94 -18.02 4.82
CA GLN A 440 -12.61 -19.10 5.77
C GLN A 440 -11.92 -18.63 7.05
N ASP A 441 -11.15 -17.54 6.96
CA ASP A 441 -10.32 -17.03 8.05
C ASP A 441 -10.83 -15.68 8.59
N THR A 442 -12.07 -15.24 8.30
CA THR A 442 -12.61 -13.95 8.77
C THR A 442 -12.48 -13.78 10.27
N ALA A 443 -12.72 -14.85 11.02
CA ALA A 443 -12.64 -14.84 12.47
C ALA A 443 -11.23 -14.40 12.96
N LYS A 444 -10.17 -14.68 12.19
CA LYS A 444 -8.79 -14.30 12.51
C LYS A 444 -8.44 -12.85 12.14
N ARG A 445 -9.38 -12.09 11.54
CA ARG A 445 -9.18 -10.67 11.22
C ARG A 445 -8.97 -9.90 12.52
N ASN A 446 -7.83 -9.22 12.65
CA ASN A 446 -7.47 -8.50 13.87
C ASN A 446 -7.83 -7.00 13.83
N PHE A 447 -8.70 -6.57 12.91
CA PHE A 447 -8.99 -5.16 12.73
C PHE A 447 -10.46 -4.87 12.41
N ILE A 448 -10.87 -3.66 12.81
CA ILE A 448 -12.10 -2.99 12.41
C ILE A 448 -11.69 -1.82 11.52
N PHE A 449 -12.13 -1.82 10.27
CA PHE A 449 -11.89 -0.71 9.35
C PHE A 449 -13.13 0.17 9.24
N LYS A 450 -12.94 1.47 9.41
CA LYS A 450 -13.97 2.51 9.34
C LYS A 450 -13.55 3.58 8.34
N LYS A 451 -14.41 3.89 7.37
CA LYS A 451 -14.24 5.04 6.48
C LYS A 451 -15.37 6.03 6.72
N HIS A 452 -15.01 7.29 6.96
CA HIS A 452 -15.91 8.39 7.22
C HIS A 452 -15.64 9.50 6.20
N CYS A 453 -16.62 9.76 5.33
CA CYS A 453 -16.54 10.81 4.33
C CYS A 453 -17.64 11.84 4.58
N ASN A 454 -17.26 13.10 4.75
CA ASN A 454 -18.20 14.21 4.89
C ASN A 454 -18.23 15.04 3.61
N ILE A 455 -19.40 15.16 2.99
CA ILE A 455 -19.59 16.00 1.81
C ILE A 455 -20.47 17.18 2.20
N THR A 456 -19.92 18.39 2.08
CA THR A 456 -20.68 19.64 2.22
C THR A 456 -21.06 20.14 0.83
N TYR A 457 -22.36 20.33 0.59
CA TYR A 457 -22.90 20.83 -0.67
C TYR A 457 -23.64 22.14 -0.41
N ASP A 458 -23.24 23.20 -1.12
CA ASP A 458 -23.85 24.53 -1.03
C ASP A 458 -24.35 24.96 -2.42
N ASP A 459 -25.67 25.09 -2.56
CA ASP A 459 -26.33 25.51 -3.79
C ASP A 459 -26.56 27.04 -3.88
N GLY A 460 -26.06 27.80 -2.89
CA GLY A 460 -26.23 29.25 -2.79
C GLY A 460 -27.48 29.69 -2.02
N GLY A 461 -28.33 28.75 -1.58
CA GLY A 461 -29.49 29.01 -0.73
C GLY A 461 -29.51 28.18 0.56
N ALA A 462 -29.08 26.91 0.51
CA ALA A 462 -29.06 26.00 1.64
C ALA A 462 -27.84 25.07 1.62
N THR A 463 -27.27 24.82 2.81
CA THR A 463 -26.16 23.88 2.97
C THR A 463 -26.67 22.50 3.35
N SER A 464 -26.39 21.50 2.51
CA SER A 464 -26.67 20.09 2.77
C SER A 464 -25.38 19.33 3.11
N ILE A 465 -25.43 18.47 4.11
CA ILE A 465 -24.29 17.64 4.54
C ILE A 465 -24.63 16.17 4.35
N PHE A 466 -23.78 15.44 3.62
CA PHE A 466 -23.82 14.00 3.48
C PHE A 466 -22.69 13.39 4.33
N GLU A 467 -23.05 12.71 5.40
CA GLU A 467 -22.15 11.97 6.27
C GLU A 467 -22.20 10.48 5.87
N ILE A 468 -21.17 10.04 5.17
CA ILE A 468 -21.05 8.67 4.66
C ILE A 468 -20.17 7.87 5.60
N LYS A 469 -20.69 6.73 6.08
CA LYS A 469 -19.96 5.82 6.97
C LYS A 469 -19.96 4.41 6.41
N PHE A 470 -18.76 3.84 6.35
CA PHE A 470 -18.53 2.43 6.08
C PHE A 470 -17.81 1.79 7.27
N LYS A 471 -18.22 0.60 7.68
CA LYS A 471 -17.58 -0.21 8.71
C LYS A 471 -17.49 -1.65 8.23
N ILE A 472 -16.33 -2.27 8.45
CA ILE A 472 -16.13 -3.71 8.34
C ILE A 472 -15.41 -4.22 9.59
N SER A 473 -15.82 -5.37 10.09
CA SER A 473 -15.32 -5.97 11.34
C SER A 473 -15.21 -7.49 11.21
N ASN A 474 -14.64 -8.14 12.22
CA ASN A 474 -14.56 -9.60 12.30
C ASN A 474 -15.85 -10.27 12.80
N GLU A 475 -16.73 -9.52 13.49
CA GLU A 475 -17.94 -10.05 14.15
C GLU A 475 -19.24 -9.64 13.46
N ASP A 476 -19.37 -8.36 13.08
CA ASP A 476 -20.58 -7.85 12.42
C ASP A 476 -20.44 -7.80 10.89
N ASP A 477 -21.57 -7.95 10.20
CA ASP A 477 -21.69 -7.69 8.76
C ASP A 477 -21.24 -6.27 8.40
N SER A 478 -20.69 -6.13 7.19
CA SER A 478 -20.26 -4.82 6.68
C SER A 478 -21.43 -3.84 6.57
N THR A 479 -21.28 -2.63 7.12
CA THR A 479 -22.34 -1.61 7.10
C THR A 479 -21.94 -0.44 6.20
N PHE A 480 -22.82 -0.03 5.29
CA PHE A 480 -22.71 1.20 4.51
C PHE A 480 -23.93 2.08 4.74
N THR A 481 -23.70 3.27 5.30
CA THR A 481 -24.76 4.23 5.64
C THR A 481 -24.47 5.62 5.08
N VAL A 482 -25.53 6.32 4.69
CA VAL A 482 -25.50 7.72 4.26
C VAL A 482 -26.47 8.49 5.13
N LYS A 483 -25.94 9.47 5.87
CA LYS A 483 -26.72 10.35 6.74
C LYS A 483 -26.79 11.74 6.12
N LEU A 484 -28.00 12.21 5.86
CA LEU A 484 -28.28 13.58 5.41
C LEU A 484 -28.52 14.47 6.63
N LYS A 485 -27.90 15.66 6.64
CA LYS A 485 -28.18 16.73 7.61
C LYS A 485 -28.40 18.04 6.88
N SER A 486 -29.41 18.79 7.27
CA SER A 486 -29.73 20.11 6.72
C SER A 486 -30.60 20.89 7.73
N ALA A 487 -30.56 22.22 7.65
CA ALA A 487 -31.45 23.07 8.44
C ALA A 487 -32.93 22.92 8.02
N ASP A 488 -33.19 22.63 6.74
CA ASP A 488 -34.50 22.23 6.22
C ASP A 488 -34.41 20.82 5.64
N ILE A 489 -34.51 19.82 6.53
CA ILE A 489 -34.40 18.41 6.12
C ILE A 489 -35.54 17.98 5.20
N THR A 490 -36.72 18.61 5.28
CA THR A 490 -37.91 18.18 4.55
C THR A 490 -37.78 18.47 3.07
N SER A 491 -37.29 19.65 2.69
CA SER A 491 -36.95 19.96 1.29
C SER A 491 -35.76 19.13 0.81
N THR A 492 -34.72 19.01 1.64
CA THR A 492 -33.51 18.22 1.34
C THR A 492 -33.83 16.75 1.05
N ILE A 493 -34.77 16.12 1.78
CA ILE A 493 -35.21 14.74 1.52
C ILE A 493 -35.97 14.63 0.19
N LYS A 494 -36.77 15.64 -0.19
CA LYS A 494 -37.48 15.61 -1.48
C LYS A 494 -36.50 15.63 -2.66
N GLU A 495 -35.39 16.33 -2.52
CA GLU A 495 -34.38 16.48 -3.57
C GLU A 495 -33.32 15.36 -3.54
N PHE A 496 -32.74 15.07 -2.38
CA PHE A 496 -31.60 14.18 -2.20
C PHE A 496 -31.92 12.89 -1.43
N GLY A 497 -33.19 12.59 -1.18
CA GLY A 497 -33.62 11.40 -0.45
C GLY A 497 -33.53 10.10 -1.25
N GLU A 498 -34.39 9.14 -0.91
CA GLU A 498 -34.30 7.75 -1.40
C GLU A 498 -34.28 7.62 -2.93
N LYS A 499 -35.12 8.38 -3.65
CA LYS A 499 -35.17 8.33 -5.14
C LYS A 499 -33.85 8.77 -5.78
N PHE A 500 -33.22 9.81 -5.23
CA PHE A 500 -31.94 10.33 -5.70
C PHE A 500 -30.82 9.31 -5.45
N LEU A 501 -30.74 8.77 -4.24
CA LEU A 501 -29.74 7.78 -3.87
C LEU A 501 -29.90 6.47 -4.65
N LYS A 502 -31.15 6.00 -4.87
CA LYS A 502 -31.44 4.83 -5.73
C LYS A 502 -30.95 5.03 -7.17
N GLY A 503 -31.15 6.23 -7.73
CA GLY A 503 -30.66 6.58 -9.06
C GLY A 503 -29.12 6.62 -9.18
N ILE A 504 -28.41 6.75 -8.07
CA ILE A 504 -26.95 6.76 -8.02
C ILE A 504 -26.40 5.35 -7.81
N TYR A 505 -26.86 4.69 -6.75
CA TYR A 505 -26.22 3.48 -6.25
C TYR A 505 -26.63 2.22 -6.99
N SER A 506 -27.77 2.19 -7.69
CA SER A 506 -28.27 0.98 -8.37
C SER A 506 -28.41 -0.23 -7.42
N CYS A 507 -28.63 0.03 -6.13
CA CYS A 507 -28.71 -0.95 -5.04
C CYS A 507 -29.96 -0.71 -4.18
N GLU A 508 -30.21 -1.58 -3.21
CA GLU A 508 -31.28 -1.37 -2.24
C GLU A 508 -30.91 -0.23 -1.29
N VAL A 509 -31.80 0.75 -1.16
CA VAL A 509 -31.65 1.90 -0.28
C VAL A 509 -32.81 1.87 0.70
N LEU A 510 -32.50 1.60 1.97
CA LEU A 510 -33.48 1.48 3.05
C LEU A 510 -33.33 2.67 3.99
N ALA A 511 -34.39 3.44 4.16
CA ALA A 511 -34.42 4.46 5.20
C ALA A 511 -34.55 3.78 6.56
N LEU A 512 -33.65 4.11 7.49
CA LEU A 512 -33.72 3.60 8.86
C LEU A 512 -34.71 4.45 9.68
N GLU A 513 -35.55 3.81 10.49
CA GLU A 513 -36.41 4.51 11.45
C GLU A 513 -35.54 5.19 12.53
N GLN A 514 -35.82 6.45 12.82
CA GLN A 514 -35.09 7.19 13.86
C GLN A 514 -35.67 6.93 15.24
N SER A 515 -34.78 6.69 16.22
CA SER A 515 -35.09 6.60 17.64
C SER A 515 -34.91 7.93 18.40
N SER A 516 -34.81 9.08 17.72
CA SER A 516 -34.57 10.39 18.38
C SER A 516 -35.28 11.56 17.69
N ASN A 517 -36.01 12.35 18.51
CA ASN A 517 -36.86 13.52 18.20
C ASN A 517 -36.14 14.76 17.59
N LEU A 518 -35.34 14.62 16.53
CA LEU A 518 -34.70 15.77 15.86
C LEU A 518 -35.04 15.79 14.37
N ASP A 519 -35.92 16.72 13.97
CA ASP A 519 -36.37 17.02 12.59
C ASP A 519 -35.25 17.57 11.66
N THR A 520 -33.99 17.20 11.86
CA THR A 520 -32.83 17.82 11.18
C THR A 520 -31.92 16.84 10.45
N GLU A 521 -32.21 15.53 10.52
CA GLU A 521 -31.38 14.49 9.91
C GLU A 521 -32.18 13.30 9.39
N ARG A 522 -31.62 12.54 8.44
CA ARG A 522 -32.18 11.27 7.95
C ARG A 522 -31.07 10.30 7.61
N VAL A 523 -31.21 9.02 7.97
CA VAL A 523 -30.20 7.98 7.73
C VAL A 523 -30.72 6.94 6.75
N TYR A 524 -29.90 6.59 5.77
CA TYR A 524 -30.15 5.53 4.80
C TYR A 524 -29.09 4.44 4.94
N SER A 525 -29.53 3.19 4.98
CA SER A 525 -28.67 2.02 4.81
C SER A 525 -28.65 1.64 3.32
N ILE A 526 -27.46 1.45 2.78
CA ILE A 526 -27.25 0.99 1.41
C ILE A 526 -26.89 -0.50 1.50
N LYS A 527 -27.78 -1.36 1.00
CA LYS A 527 -27.58 -2.81 0.95
C LYS A 527 -27.40 -3.26 -0.50
N ASP A 528 -26.55 -4.24 -0.68
CA ASP A 528 -26.33 -4.83 -1.99
C ASP A 528 -27.50 -5.77 -2.31
N GLY A 529 -28.08 -5.61 -3.49
CA GLY A 529 -29.24 -6.43 -3.91
C GLY A 529 -28.88 -7.87 -4.32
N ASN A 530 -27.61 -8.26 -4.17
CA ASN A 530 -27.04 -9.56 -4.55
C ASN A 530 -26.11 -10.08 -3.43
N ASP A 531 -26.59 -10.10 -2.19
CA ASP A 531 -26.01 -10.98 -1.16
C ASP A 531 -26.49 -12.43 -1.38
#